data_AF-A0A0C6FLG9-F1
#
_entry.id   AF-A0A0C6FLG9-F1
#
_cell.length_a   1.000
_cell.length_b   1.000
_cell.length_c   1.000
_cell.angle_alpha   90.00
_cell.angle_beta   90.00
_cell.angle_gamma   90.00
#
_symmetry.space_group_name_H-M   'P 1'
#
loop_
_entity.id
_entity.type
_entity.pdbx_description
1 polymer ?
#
loop_
_entity_poly.entity_id
_entity_poly.type
_entity_poly.pdbx_seq_one_letter_code
_entity_poly.pdbx_strand_id
1 'polypeptide(L)'
;MSDPKIDAPRITKPIQLLAAWLIGLVIIDDSFLGAGVSIGDSWERSALVSASICNVPVFLLAIFVLQTRFRPELQEDVFYSTYIHRKTNSQIEVNKIDVLSQKLGDIQSRLDFINSLKIESRTAVDAKQIDWSDWKVAINVQLPFFADIKKSLNDSEIPLFLAFGENKPLTNGYCISISDHMGSQHVIALLKAVLDFPFDRIVFW
;
A
#
# COMPACT_ATOMS: atom_id res chain seq x y z
N MET A 1 14.48 -24.87 23.52
CA MET A 1 14.66 -25.26 22.11
C MET A 1 13.80 -24.33 21.31
N SER A 2 14.41 -23.35 20.65
CA SER A 2 13.70 -22.30 19.94
C SER A 2 13.52 -22.77 18.49
N ASP A 3 12.29 -23.12 18.11
CA ASP A 3 11.97 -23.41 16.71
C ASP A 3 12.34 -22.19 15.85
N PRO A 4 13.17 -22.35 14.81
CA PRO A 4 13.46 -21.27 13.89
C PRO A 4 12.18 -20.97 13.12
N LYS A 5 11.56 -19.83 13.45
CA LYS A 5 10.39 -19.29 12.77
C LYS A 5 10.82 -18.89 11.34
N ILE A 6 10.60 -19.77 10.37
CA ILE A 6 10.90 -19.49 8.96
C ILE A 6 9.81 -18.58 8.41
N ASP A 7 10.12 -17.29 8.27
CA ASP A 7 9.24 -16.31 7.62
C ASP A 7 9.17 -16.56 6.10
N ALA A 8 8.19 -17.36 5.68
CA ALA A 8 7.87 -17.66 4.28
C ALA A 8 7.76 -16.43 3.33
N PRO A 9 7.28 -15.23 3.75
CA PRO A 9 7.18 -14.06 2.86
C PRO A 9 8.51 -13.40 2.51
N ARG A 10 9.63 -13.81 3.15
CA ARG A 10 10.97 -13.29 2.85
C ARG A 10 11.70 -14.09 1.77
N ILE A 11 11.14 -15.20 1.32
CA ILE A 11 11.66 -16.04 0.23
C ILE A 11 11.08 -15.56 -1.11
N THR A 12 11.21 -14.27 -1.40
CA THR A 12 10.65 -13.65 -2.62
C THR A 12 11.69 -13.43 -3.70
N LYS A 13 12.98 -13.63 -3.40
CA LYS A 13 14.01 -13.48 -4.42
C LYS A 13 14.18 -14.81 -5.17
N PRO A 14 14.03 -14.84 -6.51
CA PRO A 14 14.24 -16.04 -7.33
C PRO A 14 15.59 -16.73 -7.08
N ILE A 15 16.59 -15.98 -6.61
CA ILE A 15 17.90 -16.50 -6.24
C ILE A 15 17.92 -17.36 -4.97
N GLN A 16 17.01 -17.12 -4.02
CA GLN A 16 16.90 -17.91 -2.78
C GLN A 16 16.22 -19.25 -3.03
N LEU A 17 15.20 -19.27 -3.90
CA LEU A 17 14.58 -20.53 -4.35
C LEU A 17 15.61 -21.40 -5.07
N LEU A 18 16.46 -20.78 -5.92
CA LEU A 18 17.54 -21.46 -6.61
C LEU A 18 18.57 -22.06 -5.64
N ALA A 19 18.94 -21.33 -4.58
CA ALA A 19 19.85 -21.83 -3.56
C ALA A 19 19.27 -23.03 -2.80
N ALA A 20 17.97 -23.00 -2.47
CA ALA A 20 17.29 -24.12 -1.81
C ALA A 20 17.29 -25.39 -2.68
N TRP A 21 17.04 -25.24 -3.99
CA TRP A 21 17.11 -26.35 -4.94
C TRP A 21 18.52 -26.91 -5.08
N LEU A 22 19.56 -26.07 -5.03
CA LEU A 22 20.96 -26.51 -5.10
C LEU A 22 21.34 -27.31 -3.86
N ILE A 23 20.94 -26.87 -2.66
CA ILE A 23 21.12 -27.63 -1.42
C ILE A 23 20.41 -28.99 -1.50
N GLY A 24 19.17 -29.01 -2.03
CA GLY A 24 18.43 -30.25 -2.25
C GLY A 24 19.16 -31.22 -3.19
N LEU A 25 19.75 -30.71 -4.28
CA LEU A 25 20.56 -31.51 -5.21
C LEU A 25 21.74 -32.19 -4.50
N VAL A 26 22.50 -31.40 -3.72
CA VAL A 26 23.68 -31.91 -2.98
C VAL A 26 23.28 -33.01 -2.01
N ILE A 27 22.18 -32.84 -1.27
CA ILE A 27 21.69 -33.86 -0.32
C ILE A 27 21.29 -35.15 -1.04
N ILE A 28 20.65 -35.05 -2.20
CA ILE A 28 20.21 -36.22 -2.98
C ILE A 28 21.42 -36.97 -3.55
N ASP A 29 22.37 -36.25 -4.15
CA ASP A 29 23.58 -36.85 -4.71
C ASP A 29 24.45 -37.48 -3.62
N ASP A 30 24.62 -36.81 -2.47
CA ASP A 30 25.31 -37.37 -1.30
C ASP A 30 24.61 -38.64 -0.79
N SER A 31 23.28 -38.67 -0.82
CA SER A 31 22.52 -39.87 -0.42
C SER A 31 22.72 -41.03 -1.39
N PHE A 32 22.75 -40.78 -2.70
CA PHE A 32 22.99 -41.81 -3.71
C PHE A 32 24.42 -42.35 -3.68
N LEU A 33 25.42 -41.48 -3.55
CA LEU A 33 26.80 -41.90 -3.41
C LEU A 33 27.03 -42.62 -2.08
N GLY A 34 26.46 -42.10 -0.97
CA GLY A 34 26.53 -42.73 0.34
C GLY A 34 25.92 -44.13 0.34
N ALA A 35 24.72 -44.28 -0.24
CA ALA A 35 24.10 -45.59 -0.43
C ALA A 35 24.96 -46.51 -1.31
N GLY A 36 25.52 -45.99 -2.41
CA GLY A 36 26.39 -46.73 -3.32
C GLY A 36 27.71 -47.20 -2.70
N VAL A 37 28.21 -46.51 -1.67
CA VAL A 37 29.39 -46.95 -0.89
C VAL A 37 29.03 -48.05 0.11
N SER A 38 27.81 -48.01 0.66
CA SER A 38 27.32 -49.04 1.60
C SER A 38 26.93 -50.36 0.93
N ILE A 39 26.54 -50.30 -0.35
CA ILE A 39 26.23 -51.47 -1.16
C ILE A 39 27.55 -52.05 -1.70
N GLY A 40 27.68 -53.37 -1.67
CA GLY A 40 28.84 -54.09 -2.23
C GLY A 40 28.96 -53.95 -3.74
N ASP A 41 29.75 -54.82 -4.36
CA ASP A 41 29.96 -54.79 -5.81
C ASP A 41 28.75 -55.39 -6.54
N SER A 42 27.72 -54.57 -6.73
CA SER A 42 26.48 -54.95 -7.38
C SER A 42 26.04 -53.88 -8.37
N TRP A 43 25.21 -54.26 -9.35
CA TRP A 43 24.80 -53.39 -10.44
C TRP A 43 24.03 -52.15 -9.95
N GLU A 44 23.39 -52.22 -8.77
CA GLU A 44 22.70 -51.10 -8.12
C GLU A 44 23.68 -49.97 -7.79
N ARG A 45 24.93 -50.29 -7.41
CA ARG A 45 25.97 -49.29 -7.16
C ARG A 45 26.28 -48.49 -8.42
N SER A 46 26.45 -49.18 -9.54
CA SER A 46 26.70 -48.55 -10.84
C SER A 46 25.50 -47.71 -11.30
N ALA A 47 24.27 -48.17 -11.02
CA ALA A 47 23.06 -47.42 -11.30
C ALA A 47 22.96 -46.14 -10.46
N LEU A 48 23.26 -46.19 -9.15
CA LEU A 48 23.24 -45.03 -8.25
C LEU A 48 24.29 -43.98 -8.62
N VAL A 49 25.51 -44.41 -8.97
CA VAL A 49 26.57 -43.51 -9.42
C VAL A 49 26.19 -42.85 -10.75
N SER A 50 25.64 -43.62 -11.69
CA SER A 50 25.17 -43.10 -12.97
C SER A 50 24.01 -42.10 -12.79
N ALA A 51 23.08 -42.40 -11.87
CA ALA A 51 21.97 -41.52 -11.53
C ALA A 51 22.47 -40.18 -10.99
N SER A 52 23.44 -40.16 -10.08
CA SER A 52 24.01 -38.92 -9.55
C SER A 52 24.76 -38.11 -10.62
N ILE A 53 25.52 -38.77 -11.49
CA ILE A 53 26.20 -38.09 -12.62
C ILE A 53 25.20 -37.46 -13.59
N CYS A 54 24.10 -38.15 -13.90
CA CYS A 54 23.04 -37.63 -14.78
C CYS A 54 22.17 -36.56 -14.10
N ASN A 55 22.07 -36.57 -12.78
CA ASN A 55 21.24 -35.64 -12.01
C ASN A 55 21.72 -34.18 -12.19
N VAL A 56 23.04 -33.95 -12.13
CA VAL A 56 23.65 -32.63 -12.29
C VAL A 56 23.32 -31.94 -13.62
N PRO A 57 23.55 -32.54 -14.82
CA PRO A 57 23.21 -31.91 -16.08
C PRO A 57 21.70 -31.73 -16.27
N VAL A 58 20.87 -32.67 -15.81
CA VAL A 58 19.40 -32.53 -15.84
C VAL A 58 18.95 -31.34 -14.99
N PHE A 59 19.51 -31.20 -13.80
CA PHE A 59 19.21 -30.10 -12.89
C PHE A 59 19.65 -28.74 -13.45
N LEU A 60 20.87 -28.65 -14.01
CA LEU A 60 21.35 -27.43 -14.65
C LEU A 60 20.47 -27.03 -15.85
N LEU A 61 20.00 -28.00 -16.64
CA LEU A 61 19.08 -27.75 -17.76
C LEU A 61 17.72 -27.26 -17.23
N ALA A 62 17.19 -27.87 -16.17
CA ALA A 62 15.95 -27.44 -15.53
C ALA A 62 16.05 -26.00 -14.99
N ILE A 63 17.15 -25.67 -14.30
CA ILE A 63 17.42 -24.30 -13.84
C ILE A 63 17.55 -23.34 -15.02
N PHE A 64 18.26 -23.73 -16.07
CA PHE A 64 18.43 -22.89 -17.25
C PHE A 64 17.08 -22.60 -17.92
N VAL A 65 16.21 -23.60 -18.06
CA VAL A 65 14.84 -23.42 -18.58
C VAL A 65 14.03 -22.51 -17.66
N LEU A 66 14.14 -22.68 -16.34
CA LEU A 66 13.44 -21.86 -15.36
C LEU A 66 13.88 -20.38 -15.42
N GLN A 67 15.19 -20.13 -15.58
CA GLN A 67 15.76 -18.80 -15.69
C GLN A 67 15.52 -18.13 -17.06
N THR A 68 15.34 -18.88 -18.13
CA THR A 68 15.18 -18.34 -19.49
C THR A 68 13.71 -18.22 -19.91
N ARG A 69 12.90 -19.24 -19.61
CA ARG A 69 11.50 -19.34 -20.04
C ARG A 69 10.52 -18.77 -19.02
N PHE A 70 10.78 -18.99 -17.73
CA PHE A 70 9.89 -18.59 -16.64
C PHE A 70 10.35 -17.33 -15.90
N ARG A 71 11.40 -16.65 -16.41
CA ARG A 71 11.82 -15.32 -15.92
C ARG A 71 10.67 -14.31 -15.78
N PRO A 72 9.72 -14.22 -16.74
CA PRO A 72 8.61 -13.28 -16.65
C PRO A 72 7.53 -13.71 -15.65
N GLU A 73 7.39 -15.01 -15.37
CA GLU A 73 6.39 -15.56 -14.44
C GLU A 73 6.90 -15.56 -12.98
N LEU A 74 8.22 -15.55 -12.79
CA LEU A 74 8.91 -15.41 -11.50
C LEU A 74 9.24 -13.95 -11.14
N GLN A 75 8.85 -12.98 -11.97
CA GLN A 75 8.93 -11.55 -11.69
C GLN A 75 7.53 -11.02 -11.37
N GLU A 76 7.36 -10.57 -10.11
CA GLU A 76 6.31 -9.76 -9.49
C GLU A 76 4.94 -9.66 -10.20
N ASP A 77 3.87 -9.93 -9.45
CA ASP A 77 2.42 -9.94 -9.78
C ASP A 77 1.93 -9.00 -10.91
N VAL A 78 2.62 -7.88 -11.16
CA VAL A 78 2.34 -6.89 -12.20
C VAL A 78 2.41 -7.48 -13.63
N PHE A 79 3.27 -8.47 -13.88
CA PHE A 79 3.36 -9.11 -15.20
C PHE A 79 2.32 -10.22 -15.41
N TYR A 80 1.80 -10.82 -14.32
CA TYR A 80 0.77 -11.87 -14.41
C TYR A 80 -0.59 -11.29 -14.82
N SER A 81 -0.97 -10.13 -14.26
CA SER A 81 -2.19 -9.43 -14.68
C SER A 81 -2.14 -9.01 -16.15
N THR A 82 -0.98 -8.56 -16.63
CA THR A 82 -0.76 -8.15 -18.02
C THR A 82 -0.75 -9.35 -18.99
N TYR A 83 -0.20 -10.49 -18.57
CA TYR A 83 -0.20 -11.73 -19.34
C TYR A 83 -1.62 -12.33 -19.46
N ILE A 84 -2.38 -12.37 -18.37
CA ILE A 84 -3.81 -12.73 -18.39
C ILE A 84 -4.60 -11.75 -19.27
N HIS A 85 -4.40 -10.44 -19.12
CA HIS A 85 -5.07 -9.44 -19.98
C HIS A 85 -4.79 -9.64 -21.47
N ARG A 86 -3.56 -10.00 -21.84
CA ARG A 86 -3.19 -10.29 -23.24
C ARG A 86 -3.76 -11.62 -23.74
N LYS A 87 -3.84 -12.64 -22.89
CA LYS A 87 -4.36 -13.98 -23.26
C LYS A 87 -5.89 -14.02 -23.29
N THR A 88 -6.56 -13.21 -22.46
CA THR A 88 -8.02 -12.99 -22.44
C THR A 88 -8.51 -12.09 -23.58
N ASN A 89 -7.60 -11.52 -24.39
CA ASN A 89 -7.97 -10.73 -25.58
C ASN A 89 -8.44 -11.57 -26.77
N SER A 90 -8.64 -12.88 -26.60
CA SER A 90 -9.47 -13.68 -27.50
C SER A 90 -10.93 -13.28 -27.33
N GLN A 91 -11.38 -12.29 -28.11
CA GLN A 91 -12.77 -11.93 -28.39
C GLN A 91 -13.80 -12.47 -27.39
N ILE A 92 -13.80 -11.93 -26.16
CA ILE A 92 -15.03 -11.95 -25.39
C ILE A 92 -15.87 -10.86 -26.04
N GLU A 93 -16.92 -11.27 -26.77
CA GLU A 93 -18.03 -10.41 -27.11
C GLU A 93 -18.67 -10.00 -25.78
N VAL A 94 -18.05 -9.03 -25.11
CA VAL A 94 -18.56 -8.50 -23.85
C VAL A 94 -19.84 -7.78 -24.22
N ASN A 95 -20.95 -8.46 -23.94
CA ASN A 95 -22.28 -7.92 -24.14
C ASN A 95 -22.31 -6.57 -23.41
N LYS A 96 -22.49 -5.47 -24.14
CA LYS A 96 -22.44 -4.10 -23.56
C LYS A 96 -23.34 -3.96 -22.34
N ILE A 97 -24.37 -4.81 -22.24
CA ILE A 97 -25.31 -4.94 -21.14
C ILE A 97 -24.64 -5.36 -19.84
N ASP A 98 -23.65 -6.27 -19.86
CA ASP A 98 -22.96 -6.73 -18.63
C ASP A 98 -22.03 -5.65 -18.08
N VAL A 99 -21.30 -4.96 -18.96
CA VAL A 99 -20.44 -3.82 -18.57
C VAL A 99 -21.28 -2.65 -18.06
N LEU A 100 -22.43 -2.38 -18.70
CA LEU A 100 -23.38 -1.38 -18.21
C LEU A 100 -23.91 -1.75 -16.82
N SER A 101 -24.33 -3.01 -16.62
CA SER A 101 -24.85 -3.48 -15.34
C SER A 101 -23.80 -3.39 -14.24
N GLN A 102 -22.55 -3.74 -14.54
CA GLN A 102 -21.43 -3.59 -13.60
C GLN A 102 -21.17 -2.12 -13.26
N LYS A 103 -21.16 -1.23 -14.27
CA LYS A 103 -21.01 0.22 -14.04
C LYS A 103 -22.16 0.82 -13.25
N LEU A 104 -23.39 0.35 -13.47
CA LEU A 104 -24.57 0.76 -12.71
C LEU A 104 -24.45 0.31 -11.24
N GLY A 105 -23.96 -0.90 -10.97
CA GLY A 105 -23.68 -1.37 -9.61
C GLY A 105 -22.59 -0.55 -8.89
N ASP A 106 -21.53 -0.19 -9.60
CA ASP A 106 -20.46 0.67 -9.07
C ASP A 106 -20.95 2.10 -8.80
N ILE A 107 -21.83 2.64 -9.64
CA ILE A 107 -22.43 3.97 -9.41
C ILE A 107 -23.40 3.91 -8.22
N GLN A 108 -24.21 2.85 -8.13
CA GLN A 108 -25.16 2.68 -7.03
C GLN A 108 -24.44 2.57 -5.68
N SER A 109 -23.38 1.75 -5.60
CA SER A 109 -22.59 1.62 -4.38
C SER A 109 -21.89 2.92 -3.98
N ARG A 110 -21.40 3.72 -4.94
CA ARG A 110 -20.88 5.07 -4.67
C ARG A 110 -21.95 6.02 -4.18
N LEU A 111 -23.17 5.95 -4.72
CA LEU A 111 -24.29 6.76 -4.25
C LEU A 111 -24.73 6.36 -2.84
N ASP A 112 -24.76 5.06 -2.53
CA ASP A 112 -25.09 4.55 -1.20
C ASP A 112 -24.04 4.97 -0.16
N PHE A 113 -22.75 4.95 -0.53
CA PHE A 113 -21.66 5.47 0.29
C PHE A 113 -21.73 7.00 0.50
N ILE A 114 -22.02 7.77 -0.54
CA ILE A 114 -22.23 9.22 -0.41
C ILE A 114 -23.44 9.51 0.46
N ASN A 115 -24.51 8.73 0.33
CA ASN A 115 -25.71 8.86 1.16
C ASN A 115 -25.43 8.47 2.60
N SER A 116 -24.63 7.42 2.88
CA SER A 116 -24.25 7.07 4.26
C SER A 116 -23.40 8.17 4.89
N LEU A 117 -22.44 8.74 4.15
CA LEU A 117 -21.68 9.91 4.60
C LEU A 117 -22.58 11.11 4.85
N LYS A 118 -23.58 11.36 4.00
CA LYS A 118 -24.53 12.46 4.16
C LYS A 118 -25.49 12.22 5.33
N ILE A 119 -25.85 10.98 5.62
CA ILE A 119 -26.66 10.59 6.78
C ILE A 119 -25.84 10.77 8.06
N GLU A 120 -24.59 10.29 8.12
CA GLU A 120 -23.68 10.57 9.23
C GLU A 120 -23.45 12.07 9.42
N SER A 121 -23.35 12.83 8.33
CA SER A 121 -23.24 14.30 8.36
C SER A 121 -24.52 15.01 8.83
N ARG A 122 -25.69 14.38 8.70
CA ARG A 122 -26.98 14.96 9.12
C ARG A 122 -27.41 14.54 10.53
N THR A 123 -26.92 13.41 11.04
CA THR A 123 -27.19 12.97 12.42
C THR A 123 -26.09 13.33 13.43
N ALA A 124 -24.90 13.75 12.99
CA ALA A 124 -23.80 14.15 13.89
C ALA A 124 -23.55 15.67 13.98
N VAL A 125 -24.40 16.51 13.36
CA VAL A 125 -24.31 17.98 13.42
C VAL A 125 -25.42 18.60 14.26
N ASP A 126 -26.09 17.80 15.09
CA ASP A 126 -26.89 18.34 16.20
C ASP A 126 -26.15 18.08 17.54
N ALA A 127 -25.61 19.16 18.08
CA ALA A 127 -25.32 19.40 19.49
C ALA A 127 -24.33 18.46 20.23
N LYS A 128 -23.08 18.36 19.74
CA LYS A 128 -21.95 18.32 20.68
C LYS A 128 -21.02 19.49 20.39
N GLN A 129 -21.15 20.52 21.21
CA GLN A 129 -20.23 21.65 21.28
C GLN A 129 -18.80 21.11 21.33
N ILE A 130 -18.01 21.38 20.29
CA ILE A 130 -16.63 20.91 20.20
C ILE A 130 -15.85 21.64 21.29
N ASP A 131 -15.22 20.90 22.21
CA ASP A 131 -14.40 21.50 23.27
C ASP A 131 -13.06 21.96 22.69
N TRP A 132 -12.77 23.26 22.81
CA TRP A 132 -11.54 23.90 22.32
C TRP A 132 -10.52 24.18 23.44
N SER A 133 -10.77 23.75 24.68
CA SER A 133 -9.94 24.11 25.84
C SER A 133 -8.46 23.72 25.70
N ASP A 134 -8.18 22.61 25.01
CA ASP A 134 -6.82 22.11 24.79
C ASP A 134 -6.11 22.75 23.58
N TRP A 135 -6.85 23.51 22.74
CA TRP A 135 -6.35 23.99 21.46
C TRP A 135 -6.34 25.52 21.38
N LYS A 136 -5.16 26.08 21.09
CA LYS A 136 -4.97 27.52 20.96
C LYS A 136 -4.98 27.91 19.49
N VAL A 137 -6.04 28.58 19.05
CA VAL A 137 -6.15 29.10 17.69
C VAL A 137 -5.61 30.52 17.64
N ALA A 138 -4.73 30.82 16.68
CA ALA A 138 -4.16 32.15 16.52
C ALA A 138 -4.16 32.61 15.06
N ILE A 139 -4.31 33.92 14.84
CA ILE A 139 -4.34 34.51 13.50
C ILE A 139 -3.31 35.64 13.38
N ASN A 140 -2.69 35.77 12.20
CA ASN A 140 -1.84 36.91 11.89
C ASN A 140 -2.67 38.18 11.58
N VAL A 141 -2.45 39.28 12.32
CA VAL A 141 -3.14 40.57 12.15
C VAL A 141 -2.83 41.26 10.83
N GLN A 142 -1.72 40.92 10.19
CA GLN A 142 -1.28 41.52 8.94
C GLN A 142 -2.02 40.95 7.72
N LEU A 143 -2.86 39.93 7.89
CA LEU A 143 -3.64 39.37 6.79
C LEU A 143 -4.67 40.40 6.28
N PRO A 144 -4.80 40.60 4.96
CA PRO A 144 -5.76 41.56 4.42
C PRO A 144 -7.23 41.22 4.73
N PHE A 145 -7.51 39.93 4.97
CA PHE A 145 -8.83 39.38 5.32
C PHE A 145 -8.94 38.99 6.81
N PHE A 146 -8.10 39.57 7.68
CA PHE A 146 -8.10 39.28 9.12
C PHE A 146 -9.47 39.46 9.78
N ALA A 147 -10.16 40.56 9.48
CA ALA A 147 -11.46 40.87 10.08
C ALA A 147 -12.52 39.83 9.70
N ASP A 148 -12.49 39.37 8.46
CA ASP A 148 -13.44 38.41 7.92
C ASP A 148 -13.18 37.00 8.49
N ILE A 149 -11.90 36.58 8.61
CA ILE A 149 -11.57 35.31 9.26
C ILE A 149 -11.98 35.34 10.73
N LYS A 150 -11.69 36.44 11.43
CA LYS A 150 -12.06 36.58 12.84
C LYS A 150 -13.57 36.44 13.03
N LYS A 151 -14.36 37.02 12.12
CA LYS A 151 -15.81 36.87 12.12
C LYS A 151 -16.23 35.43 11.85
N SER A 152 -15.68 34.78 10.83
CA SER A 152 -16.00 33.39 10.47
C SER A 152 -15.67 32.39 11.59
N LEU A 153 -14.54 32.58 12.29
CA LEU A 153 -14.20 31.76 13.47
C LEU A 153 -15.19 31.95 14.61
N ASN A 154 -15.61 33.20 14.87
CA ASN A 154 -16.57 33.50 15.93
C ASN A 154 -17.96 32.94 15.60
N ASP A 155 -18.38 33.03 14.35
CA ASP A 155 -19.64 32.45 13.85
C ASP A 155 -19.62 30.91 13.94
N SER A 156 -18.43 30.30 13.94
CA SER A 156 -18.21 28.86 14.08
C SER A 156 -17.91 28.41 15.52
N GLU A 157 -18.10 29.29 16.52
CA GLU A 157 -17.82 29.04 17.95
C GLU A 157 -16.35 28.64 18.25
N ILE A 158 -15.39 29.06 17.42
CA ILE A 158 -13.96 28.76 17.60
C ILE A 158 -13.30 29.91 18.38
N PRO A 159 -12.79 29.67 19.61
CA PRO A 159 -12.17 30.72 20.41
C PRO A 159 -10.83 31.14 19.83
N LEU A 160 -10.68 32.45 19.58
CA LEU A 160 -9.40 33.03 19.20
C LEU A 160 -8.54 33.25 20.45
N PHE A 161 -7.44 32.49 20.58
CA PHE A 161 -6.52 32.61 21.70
C PHE A 161 -5.59 33.83 21.57
N LEU A 162 -5.05 34.06 20.37
CA LEU A 162 -4.09 35.14 20.15
C LEU A 162 -4.16 35.70 18.72
N ALA A 163 -3.99 37.00 18.58
CA ALA A 163 -3.67 37.62 17.30
C ALA A 163 -2.20 38.06 17.33
N PHE A 164 -1.42 37.65 16.34
CA PHE A 164 0.03 37.89 16.30
C PHE A 164 0.44 38.62 15.02
N GLY A 165 1.61 39.23 14.98
CA GLY A 165 2.14 39.93 13.80
C GLY A 165 2.98 41.13 14.20
N GLU A 166 4.22 41.18 13.74
CA GLU A 166 5.11 42.35 13.87
C GLU A 166 5.02 43.19 12.60
N ASN A 167 5.45 44.46 12.61
CA ASN A 167 5.55 45.32 11.42
C ASN A 167 6.65 44.85 10.43
N LYS A 168 6.57 43.59 9.98
CA LYS A 168 7.44 42.99 8.97
C LYS A 168 6.64 42.78 7.69
N PRO A 169 7.26 42.90 6.51
CA PRO A 169 6.56 42.67 5.25
C PRO A 169 6.08 41.22 5.18
N LEU A 170 4.84 41.03 4.71
CA LEU A 170 4.24 39.73 4.47
C LEU A 170 5.12 38.91 3.51
N THR A 171 5.54 37.72 3.92
CA THR A 171 6.25 36.76 3.08
C THR A 171 5.30 36.01 2.15
N ASN A 172 5.84 35.45 1.07
CA ASN A 172 5.08 34.88 -0.07
C ASN A 172 4.12 33.73 0.34
N GLY A 173 2.82 34.03 0.27
CA GLY A 173 1.71 33.07 0.34
C GLY A 173 1.10 32.89 1.73
N TYR A 174 -0.19 32.60 1.76
CA TYR A 174 -0.98 32.40 2.98
C TYR A 174 -0.96 30.94 3.40
N CYS A 175 -0.67 30.66 4.67
CA CYS A 175 -0.57 29.29 5.16
C CYS A 175 -1.40 29.09 6.42
N ILE A 176 -2.13 27.98 6.47
CA ILE A 176 -2.73 27.45 7.69
C ILE A 176 -1.76 26.43 8.24
N SER A 177 -1.44 26.56 9.51
CA SER A 177 -0.56 25.62 10.18
C SER A 177 -1.39 24.92 11.28
N ILE A 178 -1.34 23.58 11.34
CA ILE A 178 -2.17 22.73 12.21
C ILE A 178 -1.27 21.75 12.96
N SER A 179 -1.54 21.46 14.24
CA SER A 179 -0.78 20.45 14.97
C SER A 179 -1.15 19.02 14.52
N ASP A 180 -0.16 18.15 14.39
CA ASP A 180 -0.30 16.71 14.07
C ASP A 180 -1.13 15.94 15.10
N HIS A 181 -1.22 16.46 16.33
CA HIS A 181 -1.97 15.84 17.41
C HIS A 181 -3.43 16.31 17.50
N MET A 182 -3.84 17.24 16.63
CA MET A 182 -5.20 17.76 16.64
C MET A 182 -6.20 16.71 16.17
N GLY A 183 -7.29 16.56 16.92
CA GLY A 183 -8.37 15.63 16.57
C GLY A 183 -9.01 15.97 15.23
N SER A 184 -9.42 14.96 14.47
CA SER A 184 -10.00 15.13 13.13
C SER A 184 -11.24 16.05 13.12
N GLN A 185 -12.05 16.04 14.19
CA GLN A 185 -13.22 16.91 14.32
C GLN A 185 -12.85 18.40 14.43
N HIS A 186 -11.81 18.73 15.20
CA HIS A 186 -11.29 20.10 15.33
C HIS A 186 -10.67 20.60 14.03
N VAL A 187 -9.91 19.74 13.33
CA VAL A 187 -9.34 20.07 12.02
C VAL A 187 -10.44 20.36 11.02
N ILE A 188 -11.48 19.53 10.95
CA ILE A 188 -12.60 19.73 10.04
C ILE A 188 -13.35 21.03 10.37
N ALA A 189 -13.60 21.31 11.65
CA ALA A 189 -14.27 22.54 12.08
C ALA A 189 -13.46 23.79 11.70
N LEU A 190 -12.15 23.77 11.94
CA LEU A 190 -11.25 24.86 11.59
C LEU A 190 -11.19 25.06 10.07
N LEU A 191 -11.00 23.99 9.29
CA LEU A 191 -10.93 24.06 7.83
C LEU A 191 -12.24 24.55 7.21
N LYS A 192 -13.40 24.16 7.77
CA LYS A 192 -14.71 24.68 7.33
C LYS A 192 -14.81 26.19 7.56
N ALA A 193 -14.37 26.68 8.71
CA ALA A 193 -14.43 28.11 9.05
C ALA A 193 -13.52 28.98 8.17
N VAL A 194 -12.45 28.40 7.62
CA VAL A 194 -11.45 29.14 6.83
C VAL A 194 -11.47 28.83 5.31
N LEU A 195 -12.40 27.98 4.86
CA LEU A 195 -12.46 27.45 3.49
C LEU A 195 -12.64 28.56 2.43
N ASP A 196 -13.39 29.61 2.76
CA ASP A 196 -13.72 30.69 1.83
C ASP A 196 -12.58 31.69 1.62
N PHE A 197 -11.46 31.52 2.34
CA PHE A 197 -10.31 32.42 2.27
C PHE A 197 -9.18 31.85 1.41
N PRO A 198 -8.38 32.71 0.75
CA PRO A 198 -7.35 32.27 -0.19
C PRO A 198 -6.09 31.77 0.54
N PHE A 199 -6.18 30.65 1.25
CA PHE A 199 -5.02 29.99 1.84
C PHE A 199 -4.34 29.08 0.79
N ASP A 200 -3.05 29.31 0.56
CA ASP A 200 -2.28 28.60 -0.48
C ASP A 200 -1.76 27.24 0.00
N ARG A 201 -1.53 27.09 1.31
CA ARG A 201 -0.86 25.92 1.89
C ARG A 201 -1.41 25.54 3.26
N ILE A 202 -1.46 24.24 3.52
CA ILE A 202 -1.70 23.67 4.85
C ILE A 202 -0.41 22.95 5.29
N VAL A 203 0.11 23.30 6.46
CA VAL A 203 1.32 22.69 7.04
C VAL A 203 0.93 22.03 8.35
N PHE A 204 1.37 20.79 8.54
CA PHE A 204 1.20 20.08 9.79
C PHE A 204 2.52 20.09 10.60
N TRP A 205 2.44 20.24 11.93
CA TRP A 205 3.61 20.31 12.83
C TRP A 205 3.45 19.48 14.12
#